data_AF-A0A485A6C4-F1
#
_entry.id   AF-A0A485A6C4-F1
#
_cell.length_a   1.000
_cell.length_b   1.000
_cell.length_c   1.000
_cell.angle_alpha   90.00
_cell.angle_beta   90.00
_cell.angle_gamma   90.00
#
_symmetry.space_group_name_H-M   'P 1'
#
loop_
_entity.id
_entity.type
_entity.pdbx_description
1 polymer ?
#
loop_
_entity_poly.entity_id
_entity_poly.type
_entity_poly.pdbx_seq_one_letter_code
_entity_poly.pdbx_strand_id
1 'polypeptide(L)'
;MKPSAAWGNDLAVAIGLLTMITATIGINIVANFVSPAFDFSNCSPQKISFRTGGMIAAVGSILLTPWNLFNSPELIHYTLDVLGAFIGPLFGILIVDFYLIKRGQVSVDDLFDATPQGQYWYRNGFNPKAIAALIPSVAFGLVISFIPALHEVANFSWFIGVFLSGAAYRWIARDDRAPAASRFTSARLPRKSNAPLCRGTAPRHLPSDKLALFLLNTLAPIWNKEGCPDD
;
A
#
# COMPACT_ATOMS: atom_id res chain seq x y z
N MET A 1 52.62 23.19 -18.25
CA MET A 1 51.17 23.24 -18.45
C MET A 1 50.53 22.82 -17.12
N LYS A 2 50.10 23.79 -16.30
CA LYS A 2 49.60 23.55 -14.93
C LYS A 2 48.13 23.05 -15.01
N PRO A 3 47.74 22.03 -14.23
CA PRO A 3 46.33 21.63 -14.16
C PRO A 3 45.57 22.70 -13.36
N SER A 4 44.67 23.40 -14.02
CA SER A 4 43.75 24.35 -13.40
C SER A 4 42.68 23.58 -12.63
N ALA A 5 42.82 23.54 -11.30
CA ALA A 5 41.73 23.67 -10.31
C ALA A 5 40.37 23.03 -10.70
N ALA A 6 40.24 21.72 -10.47
CA ALA A 6 39.03 20.90 -10.69
C ALA A 6 37.95 21.00 -9.58
N TRP A 7 37.77 22.16 -8.94
CA TRP A 7 36.93 22.32 -7.73
C TRP A 7 35.42 22.33 -7.98
N GLY A 8 34.96 22.19 -9.23
CA GLY A 8 33.55 22.12 -9.58
C GLY A 8 33.02 20.72 -9.91
N ASN A 9 33.89 19.81 -10.38
CA ASN A 9 33.46 18.49 -10.84
C ASN A 9 33.42 17.47 -9.70
N ASP A 10 34.44 17.44 -8.84
CA ASP A 10 34.54 16.43 -7.78
C ASP A 10 33.49 16.63 -6.69
N LEU A 11 33.19 17.90 -6.34
CA LEU A 11 32.11 18.24 -5.41
C LEU A 11 30.74 17.89 -6.00
N ALA A 12 30.51 18.20 -7.28
CA ALA A 12 29.25 17.87 -7.97
C ALA A 12 29.04 16.36 -8.07
N VAL A 13 30.10 15.60 -8.37
CA VAL A 13 30.10 14.13 -8.36
C VAL A 13 29.84 13.61 -6.96
N ALA A 14 30.50 14.15 -5.92
CA ALA A 14 30.28 13.74 -4.54
C ALA A 14 28.84 13.97 -4.06
N ILE A 15 28.27 15.15 -4.36
CA ILE A 15 26.87 15.47 -4.05
C ILE A 15 25.92 14.59 -4.85
N GLY A 16 26.22 14.33 -6.13
CA GLY A 16 25.43 13.44 -6.99
C GLY A 16 25.42 12.01 -6.48
N LEU A 17 26.57 11.46 -6.09
CA LEU A 17 26.67 10.13 -5.49
C LEU A 17 25.95 10.04 -4.15
N LEU A 18 26.13 11.04 -3.27
CA LEU A 18 25.43 11.08 -1.99
C LEU A 18 23.91 11.12 -2.21
N THR A 19 23.45 11.94 -3.15
CA THR A 19 22.03 12.05 -3.50
C THR A 19 21.50 10.73 -4.06
N MET A 20 22.23 10.07 -4.96
CA MET A 20 21.85 8.76 -5.50
C MET A 20 21.77 7.69 -4.43
N ILE A 21 22.73 7.64 -3.50
CA ILE A 21 22.73 6.68 -2.39
C ILE A 21 21.54 6.95 -1.47
N THR A 22 21.35 8.19 -1.02
CA THR A 22 20.24 8.56 -0.14
C THR A 22 18.89 8.31 -0.80
N ALA A 23 18.74 8.67 -2.09
CA ALA A 23 17.52 8.42 -2.85
C ALA A 23 17.24 6.92 -2.99
N THR A 24 18.25 6.12 -3.32
CA THR A 24 18.11 4.66 -3.48
C THR A 24 17.72 3.98 -2.17
N ILE A 25 18.32 4.39 -1.05
CA ILE A 25 17.95 3.86 0.28
C ILE A 25 16.51 4.28 0.62
N GLY A 26 16.17 5.55 0.42
CA GLY A 26 14.85 6.09 0.74
C GLY A 26 13.73 5.38 -0.02
N ILE A 27 13.86 5.23 -1.35
CA ILE A 27 12.83 4.59 -2.17
C ILE A 27 12.71 3.09 -1.85
N ASN A 28 13.82 2.40 -1.59
CA ASN A 28 13.77 0.98 -1.25
C ASN A 28 13.06 0.72 0.08
N ILE A 29 13.25 1.59 1.09
CA ILE A 29 12.53 1.45 2.36
C ILE A 29 11.04 1.71 2.14
N VAL A 30 10.67 2.86 1.56
CA VAL A 30 9.26 3.25 1.47
C VAL A 30 8.47 2.37 0.49
N ALA A 31 9.00 2.12 -0.70
CA ALA A 31 8.26 1.41 -1.75
C ALA A 31 8.30 -0.11 -1.57
N ASN A 32 9.45 -0.68 -1.18
CA ASN A 32 9.64 -2.13 -1.22
C ASN A 32 9.56 -2.81 0.16
N PHE A 33 9.76 -2.08 1.27
CA PHE A 33 9.71 -2.67 2.61
C PHE A 33 8.40 -2.39 3.35
N VAL A 34 7.89 -1.16 3.27
CA VAL A 34 6.71 -0.75 4.06
C VAL A 34 5.43 -1.49 3.62
N SER A 35 5.19 -1.63 2.32
CA SER A 35 3.98 -2.32 1.81
C SER A 35 3.88 -3.77 2.29
N PRO A 36 4.87 -4.66 2.05
CA PRO A 36 4.75 -6.06 2.48
C PRO A 36 4.69 -6.20 4.02
N ALA A 37 5.35 -5.31 4.77
CA ALA A 37 5.24 -5.32 6.23
C ALA A 37 3.80 -5.07 6.70
N PHE A 38 3.10 -4.11 6.07
CA PHE A 38 1.68 -3.86 6.35
C PHE A 38 0.77 -4.97 5.84
N ASP A 39 1.05 -5.54 4.66
CA ASP A 39 0.28 -6.65 4.11
C ASP A 39 0.26 -7.84 5.09
N PHE A 40 1.42 -8.22 5.62
CA PHE A 40 1.52 -9.32 6.61
C PHE A 40 0.89 -8.98 7.97
N SER A 41 1.05 -7.76 8.48
CA SER A 41 0.40 -7.38 9.74
C SER A 41 -1.12 -7.37 9.62
N ASN A 42 -1.65 -6.99 8.45
CA ASN A 42 -3.09 -6.96 8.19
C ASN A 42 -3.70 -8.35 8.01
N CYS A 43 -2.93 -9.37 7.62
CA CYS A 43 -3.42 -10.75 7.55
C CYS A 43 -3.82 -11.32 8.91
N SER A 44 -3.15 -10.92 9.99
CA SER A 44 -3.49 -11.36 11.35
C SER A 44 -3.07 -10.30 12.38
N PRO A 45 -3.85 -9.22 12.55
CA PRO A 45 -3.45 -8.08 13.37
C PRO A 45 -3.28 -8.42 14.86
N GLN A 46 -3.96 -9.47 15.34
CA GLN A 46 -3.82 -9.95 16.72
C GLN A 46 -2.50 -10.71 16.98
N LYS A 47 -1.82 -11.20 15.93
CA LYS A 47 -0.64 -12.07 16.05
C LYS A 47 0.62 -11.49 15.42
N ILE A 48 0.48 -10.66 14.38
CA ILE A 48 1.57 -10.16 13.57
C ILE A 48 1.63 -8.64 13.71
N SER A 49 2.59 -8.16 14.50
CA SER A 49 2.91 -6.73 14.56
C SER A 49 3.60 -6.26 13.28
N PHE A 50 3.68 -4.95 13.04
CA PHE A 50 4.44 -4.38 11.94
C PHE A 50 5.91 -4.84 11.93
N ARG A 51 6.53 -4.95 13.11
CA ARG A 51 7.91 -5.43 13.26
C ARG A 51 8.04 -6.89 12.82
N THR A 52 7.10 -7.73 13.26
CA THR A 52 7.07 -9.15 12.89
C THR A 52 6.81 -9.31 11.39
N GLY A 53 5.85 -8.56 10.83
CA GLY A 53 5.55 -8.55 9.39
C GLY A 53 6.74 -8.11 8.56
N GLY A 54 7.46 -7.06 8.97
CA GLY A 54 8.70 -6.62 8.33
C GLY A 54 9.81 -7.68 8.36
N MET A 55 9.91 -8.47 9.44
CA MET A 55 10.85 -9.59 9.50
C MET A 55 10.46 -10.76 8.59
N ILE A 56 9.18 -11.08 8.48
CA ILE A 56 8.69 -12.07 7.52
C ILE A 56 9.01 -11.62 6.09
N ALA A 57 8.75 -10.36 5.76
CA ALA A 57 9.05 -9.79 4.45
C ALA A 57 10.56 -9.82 4.13
N ALA A 58 11.41 -9.44 5.09
CA ALA A 58 12.86 -9.45 4.91
C ALA A 58 13.42 -10.86 4.65
N VAL A 59 12.99 -11.85 5.44
CA VAL A 59 13.40 -13.25 5.25
C VAL A 59 12.88 -13.77 3.90
N GLY A 60 11.62 -13.49 3.57
CA GLY A 60 11.03 -13.87 2.28
C GLY A 60 11.79 -13.30 1.09
N SER A 61 12.22 -12.03 1.16
CA SER A 61 13.01 -11.40 0.10
C SER A 61 14.36 -12.08 -0.13
N ILE A 62 15.02 -12.57 0.92
CA ILE A 62 16.30 -13.30 0.79
C ILE A 62 16.04 -14.68 0.17
N LEU A 63 14.96 -15.36 0.58
CA LEU A 63 14.60 -16.68 0.07
C LEU A 63 14.22 -16.68 -1.43
N LEU A 64 13.67 -15.58 -1.93
CA LEU A 64 13.42 -15.43 -3.37
C LEU A 64 14.71 -15.38 -4.19
N THR A 65 15.87 -15.17 -3.56
CA THR A 65 17.19 -15.14 -4.19
C THR A 65 17.20 -14.25 -5.45
N PRO A 66 16.86 -12.95 -5.33
CA PRO A 66 16.65 -12.09 -6.50
C PRO A 66 17.87 -12.01 -7.43
N TRP A 67 19.08 -12.24 -6.90
CA TRP A 67 20.32 -12.33 -7.70
C TRP A 67 20.28 -13.44 -8.75
N ASN A 68 19.56 -14.53 -8.52
CA ASN A 68 19.40 -15.59 -9.51
C ASN A 68 18.53 -15.13 -10.70
N LEU A 69 17.60 -14.21 -10.46
CA LEU A 69 16.71 -13.66 -11.47
C LEU A 69 17.48 -12.78 -12.48
N PHE A 70 18.49 -12.06 -12.01
CA PHE A 70 19.32 -11.18 -12.85
C PHE A 70 20.33 -11.92 -13.73
N ASN A 71 20.49 -13.23 -13.56
CA ASN A 71 21.41 -14.03 -14.38
C ASN A 71 20.91 -14.25 -15.82
N SER A 72 19.61 -14.05 -16.08
CA SER A 72 19.03 -14.20 -17.42
C SER A 72 18.05 -13.05 -17.73
N PRO A 73 18.24 -12.32 -18.84
CA PRO A 73 17.27 -11.31 -19.29
C PRO A 73 15.87 -11.88 -19.48
N GLU A 74 15.77 -13.14 -19.91
CA GLU A 74 14.49 -13.82 -20.16
C GLU A 74 13.69 -14.02 -18.86
N LEU A 75 14.36 -14.37 -17.75
CA LEU A 75 13.71 -14.54 -16.45
C LEU A 75 13.17 -13.22 -15.88
N ILE A 76 13.85 -12.11 -16.18
CA ILE A 76 13.39 -10.78 -15.79
C ILE A 76 12.07 -10.46 -16.51
N HIS A 77 12.02 -10.65 -17.83
CA HIS A 77 10.80 -10.40 -18.62
C HIS A 77 9.63 -11.28 -18.16
N TYR A 78 9.84 -12.59 -18.00
CA TYR A 78 8.78 -13.48 -17.53
C TYR A 78 8.26 -13.11 -16.14
N THR A 79 9.13 -12.69 -15.22
CA THR A 79 8.68 -12.29 -13.89
C THR A 79 7.81 -11.04 -13.95
N LEU A 80 8.17 -10.06 -14.78
CA LEU A 80 7.38 -8.84 -14.98
C LEU A 80 6.04 -9.14 -15.64
N ASP A 81 6.00 -10.00 -16.64
CA ASP A 81 4.77 -10.38 -17.34
C ASP A 81 3.81 -11.13 -16.42
N VAL A 82 4.32 -12.09 -15.65
CA VAL A 82 3.53 -12.81 -14.64
C VAL A 82 2.99 -11.83 -13.61
N LEU A 83 3.84 -10.97 -13.04
CA LEU A 83 3.40 -9.98 -12.06
C LEU A 83 2.32 -9.05 -12.63
N GLY A 84 2.51 -8.57 -13.87
CA GLY A 84 1.55 -7.75 -14.59
C GLY A 84 0.20 -8.45 -14.79
N ALA A 85 0.21 -9.74 -15.12
CA ALA A 85 -0.99 -10.56 -15.30
C ALA A 85 -1.80 -10.77 -14.01
N PHE A 86 -1.18 -10.67 -12.82
CA PHE A 86 -1.90 -10.68 -11.54
C PHE A 86 -2.36 -9.28 -11.11
N ILE A 87 -1.48 -8.28 -11.19
CA ILE A 87 -1.76 -6.93 -10.70
C ILE A 87 -2.82 -6.23 -11.55
N GLY A 88 -2.76 -6.37 -12.88
CA GLY A 88 -3.70 -5.70 -13.79
C GLY A 88 -5.16 -6.05 -13.49
N PRO A 89 -5.55 -7.34 -13.50
CA PRO A 89 -6.89 -7.76 -13.14
C PRO A 89 -7.34 -7.31 -11.74
N LEU A 90 -6.48 -7.37 -10.73
CA LEU A 90 -6.80 -6.90 -9.38
C LEU A 90 -7.13 -5.40 -9.39
N PHE A 91 -6.28 -4.60 -10.04
CA PHE A 91 -6.44 -3.16 -10.16
C PHE A 91 -7.76 -2.79 -10.88
N GLY A 92 -8.09 -3.47 -11.98
CA GLY A 92 -9.34 -3.26 -12.71
C GLY A 92 -10.59 -3.48 -11.84
N ILE A 93 -10.59 -4.53 -11.02
CA ILE A 93 -11.70 -4.81 -10.09
C ILE A 93 -11.81 -3.69 -9.05
N LEU A 94 -10.68 -3.27 -8.44
CA LEU A 94 -10.68 -2.24 -7.40
C LEU A 94 -11.20 -0.88 -7.93
N ILE A 95 -10.75 -0.45 -9.10
CA ILE A 95 -11.19 0.81 -9.71
C ILE A 95 -12.69 0.77 -10.01
N VAL A 96 -13.18 -0.32 -10.59
CA VAL A 96 -14.60 -0.47 -10.93
C VAL A 96 -15.47 -0.57 -9.68
N ASP A 97 -15.04 -1.33 -8.68
CA ASP A 97 -15.73 -1.47 -7.41
C ASP A 97 -15.89 -0.12 -6.71
N PHE A 98 -14.79 0.61 -6.56
CA PHE A 98 -14.79 1.87 -5.83
C PHE A 98 -15.49 2.99 -6.60
N TYR A 99 -15.10 3.25 -7.86
CA TYR A 99 -15.58 4.45 -8.58
C TYR A 99 -16.91 4.24 -9.30
N LEU A 100 -17.17 3.07 -9.90
CA LEU A 100 -18.36 2.85 -10.73
C LEU A 100 -19.52 2.22 -9.98
N ILE A 101 -19.22 1.22 -9.14
CA ILE A 101 -20.22 0.44 -8.41
C ILE A 101 -20.60 1.17 -7.11
N LYS A 102 -19.61 1.42 -6.24
CA LYS A 102 -19.80 2.05 -4.93
C LYS A 102 -19.77 3.58 -4.96
N ARG A 103 -19.38 4.18 -6.09
CA ARG A 103 -19.38 5.64 -6.32
C ARG A 103 -18.62 6.43 -5.25
N GLY A 104 -17.47 5.91 -4.82
CA GLY A 104 -16.61 6.51 -3.81
C GLY A 104 -17.11 6.39 -2.37
N GLN A 105 -18.18 5.60 -2.11
CA GLN A 105 -18.70 5.37 -0.77
C GLN A 105 -18.15 4.07 -0.19
N VAL A 106 -17.46 4.17 0.94
CA VAL A 106 -16.93 3.03 1.70
C VAL A 106 -17.23 3.25 3.18
N SER A 107 -17.75 2.22 3.85
CA SER A 107 -17.96 2.22 5.29
C SER A 107 -16.65 1.80 5.96
N VAL A 108 -16.01 2.70 6.71
CA VAL A 108 -14.74 2.39 7.38
C VAL A 108 -14.98 1.41 8.54
N ASP A 109 -16.09 1.56 9.26
CA ASP A 109 -16.43 0.68 10.38
C ASP A 109 -16.60 -0.77 9.91
N ASP A 110 -17.33 -0.98 8.80
CA ASP A 110 -17.55 -2.32 8.24
C ASP A 110 -16.29 -2.92 7.59
N LEU A 111 -15.26 -2.10 7.28
CA LEU A 111 -13.99 -2.59 6.73
C LEU A 111 -13.15 -3.33 7.77
N PHE A 112 -13.33 -3.00 9.05
CA PHE A 112 -12.67 -3.65 10.18
C PHE A 112 -13.57 -4.68 10.89
N ASP A 113 -14.78 -4.93 10.37
CA ASP A 113 -15.70 -5.94 10.89
C ASP A 113 -15.51 -7.29 10.17
N ALA A 114 -14.88 -8.24 10.85
CA ALA A 114 -14.68 -9.61 10.38
C ALA A 114 -15.81 -10.58 10.79
N THR A 115 -16.96 -10.07 11.22
CA THR A 115 -18.13 -10.90 11.56
C THR A 115 -18.97 -11.20 10.32
N PRO A 116 -19.78 -12.28 10.34
CA PRO A 116 -20.72 -12.57 9.25
C PRO A 116 -21.76 -11.48 8.95
N GLN A 117 -21.92 -10.53 9.87
CA GLN A 117 -22.82 -9.38 9.75
C GLN A 117 -22.17 -8.19 9.04
N GLY A 118 -20.84 -8.16 8.95
CA GLY A 118 -20.09 -7.11 8.28
C GLY A 118 -20.40 -7.05 6.80
N GLN A 119 -20.58 -5.84 6.28
CA GLN A 119 -20.98 -5.60 4.89
C GLN A 119 -20.00 -6.24 3.88
N TYR A 120 -18.70 -6.24 4.21
CA TYR A 120 -17.64 -6.76 3.35
C TYR A 120 -17.24 -8.21 3.67
N TRP A 121 -18.02 -8.92 4.51
CA TRP A 121 -17.81 -10.35 4.76
C TRP A 121 -18.23 -11.22 3.57
N TYR A 122 -19.21 -10.78 2.79
CA TYR A 122 -19.77 -11.52 1.65
C TYR A 122 -20.07 -12.99 2.01
N ARG A 123 -19.45 -13.96 1.33
CA ARG A 123 -19.61 -15.39 1.59
C ARG A 123 -18.33 -15.92 2.24
N ASN A 124 -18.37 -16.08 3.56
CA ASN A 124 -17.26 -16.63 4.35
C ASN A 124 -15.96 -15.83 4.23
N GLY A 125 -16.05 -14.49 4.17
CA GLY A 125 -14.92 -13.57 4.02
C GLY A 125 -14.49 -13.31 2.58
N PHE A 126 -15.13 -13.95 1.58
CA PHE A 126 -14.75 -13.84 0.18
C PHE A 126 -15.87 -13.27 -0.68
N ASN A 127 -15.52 -12.34 -1.59
CA ASN A 127 -16.42 -11.84 -2.62
C ASN A 127 -16.41 -12.78 -3.84
N PRO A 128 -17.43 -13.65 -4.03
CA PRO A 128 -17.45 -14.60 -5.13
C PRO A 128 -17.52 -13.92 -6.51
N LYS A 129 -18.10 -12.72 -6.59
CA LYS A 129 -18.19 -11.96 -7.84
C LYS A 129 -16.84 -11.40 -8.26
N ALA A 130 -16.05 -10.93 -7.29
CA ALA A 130 -14.68 -10.48 -7.52
C ALA A 130 -13.80 -11.66 -7.96
N ILE A 131 -13.91 -12.80 -7.30
CA ILE A 131 -13.15 -14.02 -7.67
C ILE A 131 -13.54 -14.50 -9.07
N ALA A 132 -14.84 -14.51 -9.39
CA ALA A 132 -15.33 -14.91 -10.71
C ALA A 132 -14.86 -13.98 -11.85
N ALA A 133 -14.61 -12.70 -11.56
CA ALA A 133 -13.99 -11.78 -12.52
C ALA A 133 -12.45 -11.92 -12.57
N LEU A 134 -11.82 -12.17 -11.42
CA LEU A 134 -10.36 -12.21 -11.27
C LEU A 134 -9.75 -13.45 -11.94
N ILE A 135 -10.22 -14.65 -11.59
CA ILE A 135 -9.60 -15.92 -12.02
C ILE A 135 -9.52 -16.02 -13.55
N PRO A 136 -10.62 -15.80 -14.31
CA PRO A 136 -10.55 -15.90 -15.77
C PRO A 136 -9.65 -14.83 -16.38
N SER A 137 -9.62 -13.63 -15.80
CA SER A 137 -8.80 -12.51 -16.31
C SER A 137 -7.31 -12.75 -16.10
N VAL A 138 -6.93 -13.26 -14.93
CA VAL A 138 -5.53 -13.67 -14.65
C VAL A 138 -5.13 -14.84 -15.53
N ALA A 139 -5.99 -15.87 -15.66
CA ALA A 139 -5.71 -17.02 -16.53
C ALA A 139 -5.48 -16.57 -17.98
N PHE A 140 -6.31 -15.66 -18.48
CA PHE A 140 -6.16 -15.09 -19.82
C PHE A 140 -4.85 -14.29 -19.96
N GLY A 141 -4.50 -13.46 -18.97
CA GLY A 141 -3.24 -12.73 -18.94
C GLY A 141 -2.03 -13.65 -18.97
N LEU A 142 -2.01 -14.71 -18.17
CA LEU A 142 -0.93 -15.69 -18.15
C LEU A 142 -0.82 -16.45 -19.48
N VAL A 143 -1.95 -16.83 -20.10
CA VAL A 143 -1.95 -17.47 -21.42
C VAL A 143 -1.31 -16.56 -22.47
N ILE A 144 -1.58 -15.26 -22.43
CA ILE A 144 -0.91 -14.29 -23.32
C ILE A 144 0.60 -14.26 -23.05
N SER A 145 1.02 -14.19 -21.78
CA SER A 145 2.43 -14.11 -21.40
C SER A 145 3.25 -15.35 -21.77
N PHE A 146 2.65 -16.55 -21.76
CA PHE A 146 3.37 -17.80 -22.03
C PHE A 146 3.30 -18.27 -23.49
N ILE A 147 2.53 -17.62 -24.37
CA ILE A 147 2.46 -17.97 -25.79
C ILE A 147 3.41 -17.07 -26.59
N PRO A 148 4.50 -17.63 -27.18
CA PRO A 148 5.49 -16.83 -27.91
C PRO A 148 4.90 -16.04 -29.10
N ALA A 149 3.83 -16.57 -29.71
CA ALA A 149 3.14 -15.91 -30.81
C ALA A 149 2.40 -14.61 -30.40
N LEU A 150 2.18 -14.39 -29.10
CA LEU A 150 1.46 -13.24 -28.54
C LEU A 150 2.39 -12.27 -27.80
N HIS A 151 3.71 -12.39 -27.95
CA HIS A 151 4.69 -11.61 -27.19
C HIS A 151 4.50 -10.08 -27.35
N GLU A 152 4.14 -9.61 -28.54
CA GLU A 152 3.81 -8.20 -28.79
C GLU A 152 2.58 -7.73 -27.97
N VAL A 153 1.63 -8.62 -27.74
CA VAL A 153 0.42 -8.37 -26.95
C VAL A 153 0.71 -8.49 -25.44
N ALA A 154 1.69 -9.31 -25.05
CA ALA A 154 2.10 -9.50 -23.66
C ALA A 154 2.59 -8.19 -23.01
N ASN A 155 3.24 -7.30 -23.77
CA ASN A 155 3.61 -5.95 -23.33
C ASN A 155 2.40 -5.12 -22.85
N PHE A 156 1.19 -5.45 -23.33
CA PHE A 156 -0.06 -4.79 -22.95
C PHE A 156 -0.92 -5.66 -22.01
N SER A 157 -0.42 -6.81 -21.56
CA SER A 157 -1.14 -7.76 -20.71
C SER A 157 -1.73 -7.11 -19.46
N TRP A 158 -1.00 -6.18 -18.84
CA TRP A 158 -1.48 -5.42 -17.68
C TRP A 158 -2.75 -4.64 -18.02
N PHE A 159 -2.75 -3.85 -19.10
CA PHE A 159 -3.92 -3.08 -19.53
C PHE A 159 -5.07 -3.98 -19.93
N ILE A 160 -4.80 -5.04 -20.69
CA ILE A 160 -5.80 -6.03 -21.09
C ILE A 160 -6.45 -6.65 -19.86
N GLY A 161 -5.67 -7.03 -18.86
CA GLY A 161 -6.14 -7.56 -17.58
C GLY A 161 -7.04 -6.58 -16.84
N VAL A 162 -6.64 -5.30 -16.76
CA VAL A 162 -7.44 -4.23 -16.14
C VAL A 162 -8.81 -4.09 -16.81
N PHE A 163 -8.85 -4.01 -18.14
CA PHE A 163 -10.11 -3.82 -18.87
C PHE A 163 -10.99 -5.07 -18.80
N LEU A 164 -10.40 -6.27 -18.94
CA LEU A 164 -11.12 -7.53 -18.90
C LEU A 164 -11.76 -7.77 -17.53
N SER A 165 -10.99 -7.66 -16.45
CA SER A 165 -11.50 -7.87 -15.10
C SER A 165 -12.47 -6.76 -14.69
N GLY A 166 -12.18 -5.51 -15.07
CA GLY A 166 -13.04 -4.36 -14.78
C GLY A 166 -14.40 -4.50 -15.46
N ALA A 167 -14.43 -4.86 -16.75
CA ALA A 167 -15.67 -5.07 -17.48
C ALA A 167 -16.45 -6.29 -16.94
N ALA A 168 -15.77 -7.41 -16.69
CA ALA A 168 -16.37 -8.61 -16.12
C ALA A 168 -16.97 -8.32 -14.74
N TYR A 169 -16.21 -7.69 -13.84
CA TYR A 169 -16.68 -7.34 -12.51
C TYR A 169 -17.82 -6.32 -12.56
N ARG A 170 -17.73 -5.31 -13.44
CA ARG A 170 -18.82 -4.34 -13.64
C ARG A 170 -20.12 -5.02 -14.01
N TRP A 171 -20.06 -6.02 -14.89
CA TRP A 171 -21.24 -6.80 -15.28
C TRP A 171 -21.76 -7.61 -14.10
N ILE A 172 -20.92 -8.43 -13.48
CA ILE A 172 -21.32 -9.39 -12.44
C ILE A 172 -21.83 -8.68 -11.17
N ALA A 173 -21.19 -7.58 -10.78
CA ALA A 173 -21.50 -6.81 -9.57
C ALA A 173 -22.32 -5.54 -9.84
N ARG A 174 -22.99 -5.44 -11.01
CA ARG A 174 -23.77 -4.24 -11.41
C ARG A 174 -24.85 -3.82 -10.40
N ASP A 175 -25.40 -4.80 -9.69
CA ASP A 175 -26.50 -4.64 -8.74
C ASP A 175 -26.02 -4.37 -7.31
N ASP A 176 -24.71 -4.49 -7.05
CA ASP A 176 -24.12 -4.31 -5.72
C ASP A 176 -23.90 -2.83 -5.44
N ARG A 177 -24.97 -2.09 -5.14
CA ARG A 177 -24.83 -0.67 -4.78
C ARG A 177 -24.23 -0.54 -3.39
N ALA A 178 -23.38 0.47 -3.19
CA ALA A 178 -23.03 0.88 -1.84
C ALA A 178 -24.32 1.20 -1.07
N PRO A 179 -24.52 0.64 0.14
CA PRO A 179 -25.53 1.13 1.05
C PRO A 179 -25.28 2.62 1.28
N ALA A 180 -26.34 3.41 1.45
CA ALA A 180 -26.20 4.81 1.81
C ALA A 180 -25.24 4.88 3.00
N ALA A 181 -24.08 5.53 2.81
CA ALA A 181 -23.08 5.70 3.85
C ALA A 181 -23.82 5.99 5.15
N SER A 182 -23.60 5.15 6.18
CA SER A 182 -24.20 5.37 7.49
C SER A 182 -23.86 6.80 7.84
N ARG A 183 -24.86 7.70 7.74
CA ARG A 183 -24.69 9.06 8.20
C ARG A 183 -24.18 8.90 9.60
N PHE A 184 -23.00 9.43 9.89
CA PHE A 184 -22.47 9.54 11.24
C PHE A 184 -23.63 9.96 12.12
N THR A 185 -24.29 9.00 12.75
CA THR A 185 -25.18 9.27 13.85
C THR A 185 -24.14 9.52 14.89
N SER A 186 -23.78 10.80 15.04
CA SER A 186 -23.00 11.27 16.17
C SER A 186 -23.73 10.70 17.37
N ALA A 187 -23.24 9.56 17.85
CA ALA A 187 -23.66 8.99 19.10
C ALA A 187 -23.36 10.13 20.06
N ARG A 188 -24.44 10.76 20.50
CA ARG A 188 -24.42 11.97 21.31
C ARG A 188 -23.54 11.61 22.50
N LEU A 189 -22.27 12.03 22.46
CA LEU A 189 -21.35 11.78 23.53
C LEU A 189 -22.07 12.22 24.80
N PRO A 190 -22.20 11.36 25.82
CA PRO A 190 -22.79 11.78 27.07
C PRO A 190 -22.03 13.01 27.51
N ARG A 191 -22.73 14.14 27.58
CA ARG A 191 -22.18 15.44 27.98
C ARG A 191 -21.54 15.20 29.34
N LYS A 192 -20.22 15.03 29.39
CA LYS A 192 -19.50 14.80 30.64
C LYS A 192 -19.67 16.09 31.45
N SER A 193 -20.60 16.02 32.41
CA SER A 193 -20.90 17.11 33.34
C SER A 193 -19.61 17.49 34.07
N ASN A 194 -19.20 18.74 33.90
CA ASN A 194 -18.28 19.48 34.76
C ASN A 194 -16.89 18.87 35.05
N ALA A 195 -16.08 18.69 34.01
CA ALA A 195 -14.62 18.74 34.21
C ALA A 195 -14.15 20.20 34.10
N PRO A 196 -13.38 20.74 35.07
CA PRO A 196 -12.89 22.10 35.00
C PRO A 196 -11.99 22.28 33.77
N LEU A 197 -12.25 23.31 32.96
CA LEU A 197 -11.39 23.70 31.85
C LEU A 197 -10.01 24.07 32.42
N CYS A 198 -9.02 23.20 32.27
CA CYS A 198 -7.62 23.60 32.38
C CYS A 198 -7.32 24.61 31.26
N ARG A 199 -7.41 25.91 31.57
CA ARG A 199 -6.90 26.98 30.71
C ARG A 199 -5.38 26.84 30.61
N GLY A 200 -4.91 26.12 29.60
CA GLY A 200 -3.53 26.23 29.16
C GLY A 200 -3.32 27.58 28.49
N THR A 201 -2.60 28.48 29.16
CA THR A 201 -2.08 29.71 28.55
C THR A 201 -0.99 29.32 27.54
N ALA A 202 -1.28 29.47 26.25
CA ALA A 202 -0.26 29.34 25.21
C ALA A 202 0.75 30.50 25.33
N PRO A 203 2.07 30.24 25.49
CA PRO A 203 3.06 31.30 25.50
C PRO A 203 3.20 31.91 24.10
N ARG A 204 2.91 33.21 23.99
CA ARG A 204 3.28 34.04 22.83
C ARG A 204 4.79 34.31 22.91
N HIS A 205 5.50 33.96 21.85
CA HIS A 205 6.97 33.98 21.65
C HIS A 205 7.76 32.80 22.23
N LEU A 206 8.24 31.93 21.32
CA LEU A 206 9.42 31.10 21.54
C LEU A 206 10.59 31.64 20.70
N PRO A 207 11.77 31.88 21.28
CA PRO A 207 12.99 32.18 20.55
C PRO A 207 13.51 30.94 19.77
N SER A 208 14.25 31.20 18.69
CA SER A 208 14.60 30.23 17.63
C SER A 208 15.44 29.03 18.08
N ASP A 209 16.10 29.12 19.23
CA ASP A 209 16.89 28.05 19.85
C ASP A 209 16.02 26.95 20.50
N LYS A 210 14.76 27.26 20.83
CA LYS A 210 13.83 26.29 21.46
C LYS A 210 12.88 25.61 20.48
N LEU A 211 12.89 25.99 19.20
CA LEU A 211 12.07 25.36 18.16
C LEU A 211 12.54 23.93 17.84
N ALA A 212 13.85 23.68 17.87
CA ALA A 212 14.42 22.35 17.64
C ALA A 212 14.07 21.37 18.77
N LEU A 213 14.12 21.85 20.02
CA LEU A 213 13.70 21.08 21.20
C LEU A 213 12.19 20.81 21.19
N PHE A 214 11.37 21.77 20.73
CA PHE A 214 9.94 21.55 20.56
C PHE A 214 9.65 20.53 19.45
N LEU A 215 10.33 20.59 18.30
CA LEU A 215 10.18 19.59 17.23
C LEU A 215 10.60 18.19 17.69
N LEU A 216 11.70 18.06 18.44
CA LEU A 216 12.16 16.78 18.98
C LEU A 216 11.17 16.21 20.02
N ASN A 217 10.67 17.02 20.96
CA ASN A 217 9.74 16.55 21.99
C ASN A 217 8.29 16.38 21.49
N THR A 218 7.92 17.01 20.37
CA THR A 218 6.57 16.87 19.79
C THR A 218 6.51 15.71 18.78
N LEU A 219 7.65 15.32 18.18
CA LEU A 219 7.71 14.16 17.27
C LEU A 219 8.06 12.84 17.99
N ALA A 220 8.74 12.88 19.14
CA ALA A 220 9.04 11.70 19.95
C ALA A 220 7.81 10.85 20.37
N PRO A 221 6.63 11.43 20.68
CA PRO A 221 5.45 10.65 21.06
C PRO A 221 4.79 9.90 19.89
N ILE A 222 5.13 10.24 18.63
CA ILE A 222 4.57 9.59 17.44
C ILE A 222 5.22 8.21 17.21
N TRP A 223 6.45 8.00 17.69
CA TRP A 223 7.18 6.74 17.54
C TRP A 223 7.05 5.78 18.74
N ASN A 224 6.49 6.23 19.87
CA ASN A 224 6.54 5.49 21.14
C ASN A 224 5.20 4.85 21.56
N LYS A 225 4.24 4.67 20.65
CA LYS A 225 2.93 4.04 20.91
C LYS A 225 2.79 2.62 20.34
N GLU A 226 3.79 1.76 20.52
CA GLU A 226 3.66 0.31 20.28
C GLU A 226 3.84 -0.54 21.56
N GLY A 227 3.50 -0.01 22.74
CA GLY A 227 3.66 -0.79 23.96
C GLY A 227 2.74 -0.36 25.08
N CYS A 228 1.50 -0.84 25.07
CA CYS A 228 0.76 -1.07 26.30
C CYS A 228 -0.22 -2.24 26.10
N PRO A 229 -0.14 -3.32 26.90
CA PRO A 229 -1.19 -4.34 26.97
C PRO A 229 -2.40 -3.76 27.72
N ASP A 230 -3.60 -4.01 27.22
CA ASP A 230 -4.85 -3.67 27.90
C ASP A 230 -5.10 -4.64 29.06
N ASP A 231 -5.26 -4.10 30.27
CA ASP A 231 -5.96 -4.75 31.40
C ASP A 231 -7.48 -4.58 31.23
#